data_AF-A0A7J7LXY6-F1
#
_entry.id   AF-A0A7J7LXY6-F1
#
_cell.length_a   1.000
_cell.length_b   1.000
_cell.length_c   1.000
_cell.angle_alpha   90.00
_cell.angle_beta   90.00
_cell.angle_gamma   90.00
#
_symmetry.space_group_name_H-M   'P 1'
#
loop_
_entity.id
_entity.type
_entity.pdbx_description
1 polymer ?
#
loop_
_entity_poly.entity_id
_entity_poly.type
_entity_poly.pdbx_seq_one_letter_code
_entity_poly.pdbx_strand_id
1 'polypeptide(L)'
;LRTNPEETIHLPSVINECLTLKELICTIYPRLQELTTMSTSYLTGRNILLVRNDDVNFINVRALEMMPGEEIDYFTADQLPKDDSDD
;
A
#
# COMPACT_ATOMS: atom_id res chain seq x y z
N LEU A 1 -11.47 9.10 21.10
CA LEU A 1 -12.11 9.04 19.77
C LEU A 1 -13.49 8.42 19.97
N ARG A 2 -14.55 9.20 19.76
CA ARG A 2 -15.93 8.73 19.96
C ARG A 2 -16.39 8.19 18.60
N THR A 3 -16.42 6.87 18.44
CA THR A 3 -16.94 6.23 17.23
C THR A 3 -18.45 6.47 17.19
N ASN A 4 -18.95 7.07 16.12
CA ASN A 4 -20.39 7.22 15.92
C ASN A 4 -20.98 5.82 15.60
N PRO A 5 -21.85 5.26 16.45
CA PRO A 5 -22.39 3.92 16.24
C PRO A 5 -23.27 3.80 14.98
N GLU A 6 -23.66 4.92 14.36
CA GLU A 6 -24.42 4.94 13.10
C GLU A 6 -23.57 5.19 11.85
N GLU A 7 -22.24 5.32 11.99
CA GLU A 7 -21.34 5.50 10.85
C GLU A 7 -21.26 4.20 10.03
N THR A 8 -22.16 4.09 9.05
CA THR A 8 -22.23 2.95 8.16
C THR A 8 -21.26 3.18 7.01
N ILE A 9 -20.21 2.35 6.94
CA ILE A 9 -19.25 2.39 5.82
C ILE A 9 -19.94 1.78 4.60
N HIS A 10 -20.34 2.63 3.66
CA HIS A 10 -20.85 2.18 2.37
C HIS A 10 -19.67 1.81 1.46
N LEU A 11 -19.31 0.53 1.44
CA LEU A 11 -18.33 0.02 0.47
C LEU A 11 -18.94 0.03 -0.93
N PRO A 12 -18.21 0.54 -1.95
CA PRO A 12 -18.59 0.38 -3.34
C PRO A 12 -18.84 -1.10 -3.67
N SER A 13 -19.97 -1.41 -4.32
CA SER A 13 -20.36 -2.79 -4.62
C SER A 13 -19.32 -3.54 -5.46
N VAL A 14 -18.57 -2.83 -6.30
CA VAL A 14 -17.46 -3.35 -7.11
C VAL A 14 -16.39 -4.06 -6.29
N ILE A 15 -16.21 -3.69 -5.01
CA ILE A 15 -15.25 -4.37 -4.12
C ILE A 15 -15.71 -5.80 -3.81
N ASN A 16 -17.03 -6.04 -3.71
CA ASN A 16 -17.57 -7.37 -3.47
C ASN A 16 -17.46 -8.30 -4.69
N GLU A 17 -17.15 -7.75 -5.86
CA GLU A 17 -16.96 -8.48 -7.10
C GLU A 17 -15.50 -8.88 -7.34
N CYS A 18 -14.57 -8.35 -6.54
CA CYS A 18 -13.16 -8.70 -6.62
C CYS A 18 -12.95 -10.14 -6.12
N LEU A 19 -12.48 -11.05 -6.99
CA LEU A 19 -12.24 -12.45 -6.66
C LEU A 19 -10.78 -12.71 -6.28
N THR A 20 -9.88 -11.80 -6.66
CA THR A 20 -8.45 -11.89 -6.42
C THR A 20 -7.91 -10.63 -5.75
N LEU A 21 -6.79 -10.78 -5.05
CA LEU A 21 -6.09 -9.63 -4.46
C LEU A 21 -5.66 -8.61 -5.54
N LYS A 22 -5.27 -9.09 -6.73
CA LYS A 22 -4.91 -8.21 -7.85
C LYS A 22 -6.09 -7.35 -8.29
N GLU A 23 -7.28 -7.94 -8.42
CA GLU A 23 -8.50 -7.20 -8.78
C GLU A 23 -8.87 -6.16 -7.72
N LEU A 24 -8.75 -6.52 -6.44
CA LEU A 24 -8.96 -5.59 -5.34
C LEU A 24 -8.00 -4.39 -5.42
N ILE A 25 -6.69 -4.66 -5.57
CA ILE A 25 -5.66 -3.62 -5.68
C ILE A 25 -5.92 -2.73 -6.90
N CYS A 26 -6.21 -3.31 -8.07
CA CYS A 26 -6.56 -2.54 -9.27
C CYS A 26 -7.84 -1.71 -9.10
N THR A 27 -8.82 -2.21 -8.34
CA THR A 27 -10.08 -1.49 -8.10
C THR A 27 -9.87 -0.29 -7.19
N ILE A 28 -9.04 -0.44 -6.14
CA ILE A 28 -8.72 0.66 -5.22
C ILE A 28 -7.75 1.66 -5.86
N TYR A 29 -6.75 1.17 -6.60
CA TYR A 29 -5.72 1.96 -7.29
C TYR A 29 -5.79 1.77 -8.81
N PRO A 30 -6.83 2.29 -9.50
CA PRO A 30 -7.02 2.07 -10.94
C PRO A 30 -5.90 2.62 -11.81
N ARG A 31 -5.07 3.52 -11.28
CA ARG A 31 -3.97 4.17 -11.99
C ARG A 31 -2.61 3.71 -11.50
N LEU A 32 -2.52 2.59 -10.77
CA LEU A 32 -1.27 2.07 -10.14
C LEU A 32 -0.10 1.97 -11.13
N GLN A 33 -0.40 1.77 -12.41
CA GLN A 33 0.58 1.62 -13.49
C GLN A 33 0.91 2.93 -14.22
N GLU A 34 0.39 4.07 -13.77
CA GLU A 34 0.62 5.39 -14.36
C GLU A 34 1.54 6.22 -13.44
N LEU A 35 2.86 6.07 -13.62
CA LEU A 35 3.95 6.72 -12.84
C LEU A 35 3.73 8.22 -12.57
N THR A 36 3.12 8.94 -13.50
CA THR A 36 2.94 10.40 -13.43
C THR A 36 1.77 10.86 -12.54
N THR A 37 1.00 9.94 -11.95
CA THR A 37 -0.31 10.27 -11.33
C THR A 37 -0.47 9.87 -9.87
N MET A 38 0.53 9.22 -9.27
CA MET A 38 0.52 8.78 -7.87
C MET A 38 0.92 9.90 -6.91
N SER A 39 0.06 10.90 -6.71
CA SER A 39 0.28 11.89 -5.65
C SER A 39 0.12 11.26 -4.25
N THR A 40 0.74 11.85 -3.23
CA THR A 40 0.51 11.43 -1.83
C THR A 40 -0.97 11.47 -1.46
N SER A 41 -1.72 12.45 -1.96
CA SER A 41 -3.17 12.57 -1.75
C SER A 41 -3.97 11.46 -2.45
N TYR A 42 -3.52 11.00 -3.61
CA TYR A 42 -4.13 9.88 -4.33
C TYR A 42 -4.05 8.60 -3.49
N LEU A 43 -2.85 8.28 -2.98
CA LEU A 43 -2.58 7.09 -2.18
C LEU A 43 -3.31 7.15 -0.82
N THR A 44 -3.18 8.27 -0.09
CA THR A 44 -3.79 8.40 1.25
C THR A 44 -5.33 8.42 1.20
N GLY A 45 -5.93 8.95 0.13
CA GLY A 45 -7.38 8.88 -0.08
C GLY A 45 -7.92 7.49 -0.43
N ARG A 46 -7.04 6.49 -0.59
CA ARG A 46 -7.35 5.11 -1.00
C ARG A 46 -6.75 4.07 -0.04
N ASN A 47 -6.51 4.43 1.21
CA ASN A 47 -5.93 3.52 2.19
C ASN A 47 -6.79 2.27 2.40
N ILE A 48 -6.14 1.11 2.35
CA ILE A 48 -6.73 -0.17 2.77
C ILE A 48 -6.31 -0.38 4.23
N LEU A 49 -7.28 -0.38 5.15
CA LEU A 49 -7.03 -0.54 6.58
C LEU A 49 -7.32 -1.98 7.00
N LEU A 50 -6.34 -2.64 7.64
CA LEU A 50 -6.46 -4.00 8.15
C LEU A 50 -5.98 -4.09 9.59
N VAL A 51 -6.46 -5.11 10.29
CA VAL A 51 -6.18 -5.29 11.73
C VAL A 51 -4.76 -5.80 11.98
N ARG A 52 -4.21 -6.62 11.07
CA ARG A 52 -2.90 -7.25 11.24
C ARG A 52 -1.88 -6.66 10.27
N ASN A 53 -0.70 -6.35 10.80
CA ASN A 53 0.40 -5.80 10.00
C ASN A 53 0.90 -6.78 8.94
N ASP A 54 0.83 -8.10 9.17
CA ASP A 54 1.23 -9.09 8.17
C ASP A 54 0.34 -9.01 6.92
N ASP A 55 -0.97 -8.83 7.11
CA ASP A 55 -1.92 -8.67 6.00
C ASP A 55 -1.68 -7.32 5.29
N VAL A 56 -1.41 -6.24 6.04
CA VAL A 56 -1.02 -4.93 5.48
C VAL A 56 0.24 -5.06 4.62
N ASN A 57 1.27 -5.73 5.15
CA ASN A 57 2.54 -5.93 4.46
C ASN A 57 2.35 -6.72 3.16
N PHE A 58 1.58 -7.82 3.22
CA PHE A 58 1.29 -8.64 2.04
C PHE A 58 0.62 -7.84 0.91
N ILE A 59 -0.35 -6.99 1.24
CA ILE A 59 -1.01 -6.12 0.24
C ILE A 59 -0.06 -5.05 -0.28
N ASN A 60 0.68 -4.39 0.60
CA ASN A 60 1.61 -3.32 0.22
C ASN A 60 2.69 -3.82 -0.72
N VAL A 61 3.33 -4.96 -0.42
CA VAL A 61 4.32 -5.59 -1.30
C VAL A 61 3.69 -5.89 -2.65
N ARG A 62 2.50 -6.50 -2.67
CA ARG A 62 1.82 -6.83 -3.93
C ARG A 62 1.49 -5.60 -4.77
N ALA A 63 1.12 -4.49 -4.14
CA ALA A 63 0.85 -3.23 -4.81
C ALA A 63 2.13 -2.57 -5.34
N LEU A 64 3.24 -2.60 -4.58
CA LEU A 64 4.55 -2.10 -5.00
C LEU A 64 5.06 -2.86 -6.23
N GLU A 65 4.97 -4.20 -6.25
CA GLU A 65 5.33 -5.03 -7.41
C GLU A 65 4.54 -4.69 -8.69
N MET A 66 3.36 -4.06 -8.54
CA MET A 66 2.53 -3.63 -9.66
C MET A 66 2.86 -2.22 -10.14
N MET A 67 3.61 -1.44 -9.35
CA MET A 67 4.07 -0.11 -9.74
C MET A 67 5.21 -0.23 -10.76
N PRO A 68 5.20 0.60 -11.81
CA PRO A 68 6.31 0.65 -12.74
C PRO A 68 7.46 1.48 -12.15
N GLY A 69 8.68 1.14 -12.54
CA GLY A 69 9.89 1.81 -12.07
C GLY A 69 10.91 0.81 -11.53
N GLU A 70 11.97 1.36 -10.93
CA GLU A 70 12.99 0.59 -10.23
C GLU A 70 12.62 0.43 -8.76
N GLU A 71 12.85 -0.76 -8.21
CA GLU A 71 12.71 -1.04 -6.78
C GLU A 71 13.98 -0.59 -6.05
N ILE A 72 13.80 0.15 -4.95
CA ILE A 72 14.91 0.67 -4.14
C ILE A 72 14.72 0.22 -2.69
N ASP A 73 15.67 -0.56 -2.20
CA ASP A 73 15.71 -0.98 -0.80
C ASP A 73 16.41 0.06 0.08
N TYR A 74 15.75 0.43 1.18
CA TYR A 74 16.31 1.34 2.19
C TYR A 74 16.66 0.55 3.45
N PHE A 75 17.95 0.50 3.76
CA PHE A 75 18.43 -0.13 4.99
C PHE A 75 18.38 0.85 6.16
N THR A 76 18.07 0.31 7.33
CA THR A 76 18.14 1.07 8.59
C THR A 76 19.60 1.29 9.00
N ALA A 77 19.86 2.32 9.81
CA ALA A 77 21.23 2.70 10.21
C ALA A 77 22.00 1.58 10.94
N ASP A 78 21.28 0.71 11.64
CA ASP A 78 21.80 -0.46 12.36
C ASP A 78 22.08 -1.67 11.46
N GLN A 79 21.54 -1.67 10.23
CA GLN A 79 21.73 -2.72 9.24
C GLN A 79 22.76 -2.35 8.16
N LEU A 80 23.20 -1.09 8.13
CA LEU A 80 24.33 -0.69 7.31
C LEU A 80 25.56 -1.50 7.77
N PRO A 81 26.28 -2.16 6.84
CA PRO A 81 27.59 -2.70 7.14
C PRO A 81 28.39 -1.60 7.81
N LYS A 82 29.00 -1.89 8.97
CA LYS A 82 29.98 -0.98 9.52
C LYS A 82 31.04 -0.83 8.46
N ASP A 83 31.22 0.39 7.99
CA ASP A 83 32.33 0.70 7.11
C ASP A 83 33.57 0.47 7.96
N ASP A 84 34.23 -0.68 7.77
CA ASP A 84 35.50 -1.03 8.43
C ASP A 84 36.64 -0.19 7.80
N SER A 85 36.40 1.11 7.57
CA SER A 85 37.42 2.08 7.22
C SER A 85 38.10 2.54 8.52
N ASP A 86 38.89 1.63 9.08
CA ASP A 86 40.01 1.98 9.95
C ASP A 86 41.09 2.62 9.07
N ASP A 87 41.16 3.96 9.01
CA ASP A 87 42.35 4.73 8.62
C ASP A 87 42.45 6.03 9.45
#